data_AF-A0A660L8T6-F1
#
_entry.id   AF-A0A660L8T6-F1
#
_cell.length_a   1.000
_cell.length_b   1.000
_cell.length_c   1.000
_cell.angle_alpha   90.00
_cell.angle_beta   90.00
_cell.angle_gamma   90.00
#
_symmetry.space_group_name_H-M   'P 1'
#
loop_
_entity.id
_entity.type
_entity.pdbx_description
1 polymer ?
#
loop_
_entity_poly.entity_id
_entity_poly.type
_entity_poly.pdbx_seq_one_letter_code
_entity_poly.pdbx_strand_id
1 'polypeptide(L)'
;MQRKLLACVTGLAALAAAPAAHAQYTAPAPDPGFRYIFDGTATGSDASFDKWKFAAGTLAQSRPASEGGQGQATLNTTNGAIDVGASPFGAYWYPVKAFGDATFRIQYTVQDTPTSTRNGGVMIRTPEVRYDGADTNAVLAKKPAGFNYDVCPGAIAVCGLLEPAPSTTYKWAGSTPNLPPAFEYTGGYCARSTAAGVYNVNGLNNQPLTVNGNANNHQHWTQVACGHEVQINESLTGGGPQPSTDPIKTGSIYNFRNLNAKQSGTYKRLVKGVWHEMEIRTIGQQYTVLIDGEVINQFDNSIPKIASRAGDPPTMARQLAAGYLGLQTHGGNDRISYREMQVKEFAPADLPVNTAAPSVTGTGYQGQALTCNHGTWNAAAGSTRWVTWYAANKVPSTHPHFRAPSQLDYNNTTTPPDATLGTGTADLTWLDAQIVGQGDTYTPTAADVGKSVYCQVSVDNAGATVFKTALAPEILSATNTDVPVGGNVPATLSLTLGAPASFPAFVPGVANNYDANADVTVTSTAGNATLSVADPGANPGHLVNGAFSLPQALQARGSATGTFADLGASPLVVRTYTGPVSGDTTPVTYRQRIGANDALRTGTYSKTLTLTLATTEP
;
A
#
# COMPACT_ATOMS: atom_id res chain seq x y z
N MET A 1 -17.53 -92.75 -57.29
CA MET A 1 -16.19 -92.19 -57.55
C MET A 1 -16.25 -90.67 -57.44
N GLN A 2 -15.18 -90.04 -56.92
CA GLN A 2 -14.71 -88.64 -57.13
C GLN A 2 -15.75 -87.50 -57.29
N ARG A 3 -15.63 -86.37 -56.59
CA ARG A 3 -14.48 -85.43 -56.68
C ARG A 3 -14.22 -84.66 -55.38
N LYS A 4 -12.95 -84.31 -55.16
CA LYS A 4 -12.52 -83.34 -54.14
C LYS A 4 -12.58 -81.92 -54.72
N LEU A 5 -12.96 -80.91 -53.93
CA LEU A 5 -12.50 -79.53 -54.13
C LEU A 5 -11.55 -79.17 -52.99
N LEU A 6 -10.49 -78.43 -53.32
CA LEU A 6 -9.45 -77.99 -52.40
C LEU A 6 -9.59 -76.48 -52.20
N ALA A 7 -9.85 -76.03 -50.96
CA ALA A 7 -9.87 -74.61 -50.62
C ALA A 7 -8.54 -74.25 -49.94
N CYS A 8 -7.83 -73.27 -50.49
CA CYS A 8 -6.58 -72.77 -49.93
C CYS A 8 -6.86 -71.56 -49.03
N VAL A 9 -6.44 -71.61 -47.77
CA VAL A 9 -6.58 -70.49 -46.82
C VAL A 9 -5.25 -69.78 -46.69
N THR A 10 -5.15 -68.57 -47.23
CA THR A 10 -4.02 -67.66 -47.00
C THR A 10 -4.24 -66.88 -45.71
N GLY A 11 -3.40 -67.10 -44.71
CA GLY A 11 -3.42 -66.32 -43.47
C GLY A 11 -2.81 -64.93 -43.66
N LEU A 12 -3.52 -63.88 -43.23
CA LEU A 12 -2.92 -62.57 -43.01
C LEU A 12 -2.26 -62.53 -41.62
N ALA A 13 -0.97 -62.17 -41.58
CA ALA A 13 -0.31 -61.82 -40.34
C ALA A 13 -0.75 -60.41 -39.90
N ALA A 14 -1.25 -60.28 -38.67
CA ALA A 14 -1.53 -58.98 -38.08
C ALA A 14 -0.22 -58.30 -37.66
N LEU A 15 0.17 -57.22 -38.35
CA LEU A 15 1.22 -56.33 -37.86
C LEU A 15 0.68 -55.56 -36.65
N ALA A 16 1.27 -55.81 -35.48
CA ALA A 16 1.02 -54.99 -34.30
C ALA A 16 1.57 -53.58 -34.55
N ALA A 17 0.69 -52.58 -34.53
CA ALA A 17 1.10 -51.19 -34.55
C ALA A 17 1.88 -50.87 -33.26
N ALA A 18 3.08 -50.32 -33.39
CA ALA A 18 3.81 -49.79 -32.24
C ALA A 18 2.98 -48.66 -31.59
N PRO A 19 2.94 -48.55 -30.25
CA PRO A 19 2.24 -47.46 -29.59
C PRO A 19 2.86 -46.13 -30.03
N ALA A 20 2.02 -45.19 -30.47
CA ALA A 20 2.48 -43.87 -30.87
C ALA A 20 3.13 -43.18 -29.68
N ALA A 21 4.44 -42.95 -29.76
CA ALA A 21 5.18 -42.21 -28.75
C ALA A 21 4.53 -40.83 -28.60
N HIS A 22 3.92 -40.59 -27.44
CA HIS A 22 3.33 -39.29 -27.15
C HIS A 22 4.46 -38.26 -27.11
N ALA A 23 4.28 -37.15 -27.82
CA ALA A 23 5.24 -36.07 -27.80
C ALA A 23 5.43 -35.59 -26.36
N GLN A 24 6.67 -35.58 -25.89
CA GLN A 24 7.00 -35.09 -24.56
C GLN A 24 6.57 -33.62 -24.45
N TYR A 25 5.90 -33.27 -23.34
CA TYR A 25 5.55 -31.89 -23.05
C TYR A 25 6.76 -30.97 -23.22
N THR A 26 6.54 -29.86 -23.92
CA THR A 26 7.53 -28.81 -24.14
C THR A 26 7.00 -27.55 -23.46
N ALA A 27 7.69 -27.07 -22.44
CA ALA A 27 7.33 -25.83 -21.77
C ALA A 27 7.35 -24.65 -22.75
N PRO A 28 6.47 -23.63 -22.55
CA PRO A 28 6.59 -22.38 -23.26
C PRO A 28 7.94 -21.69 -22.94
N ALA A 29 8.21 -20.56 -23.59
CA ALA A 29 9.32 -19.71 -23.15
C ALA A 29 9.02 -19.19 -21.72
N PRO A 30 10.01 -19.13 -20.81
CA PRO A 30 9.83 -18.46 -19.52
C PRO A 30 9.38 -17.01 -19.68
N ASP A 31 8.70 -16.49 -18.66
CA ASP A 31 8.31 -15.10 -18.59
C ASP A 31 9.53 -14.16 -18.62
N PRO A 32 9.39 -12.89 -19.05
CA PRO A 32 10.49 -11.94 -19.12
C PRO A 32 11.27 -11.77 -17.80
N GLY A 33 12.52 -12.22 -17.80
CA GLY A 33 13.41 -12.21 -16.62
C GLY A 33 13.28 -13.41 -15.69
N PHE A 34 12.40 -14.36 -15.99
CA PHE A 34 12.28 -15.63 -15.29
C PHE A 34 13.11 -16.73 -15.98
N ARG A 35 13.36 -17.81 -15.22
CA ARG A 35 13.91 -19.08 -15.71
C ARG A 35 13.19 -20.24 -15.03
N TYR A 36 13.11 -21.40 -15.69
CA TYR A 36 12.54 -22.59 -15.05
C TYR A 36 13.41 -23.10 -13.88
N ILE A 37 12.71 -23.62 -12.88
CA ILE A 37 13.17 -24.58 -11.87
C ILE A 37 12.37 -25.89 -11.95
N PHE A 38 11.27 -25.89 -12.71
CA PHE A 38 10.67 -27.09 -13.28
C PHE A 38 10.11 -26.85 -14.68
N ASP A 39 10.70 -27.48 -15.69
CA ASP A 39 10.38 -27.31 -17.13
C ASP A 39 9.52 -28.47 -17.71
N GLY A 40 9.08 -29.41 -16.87
CA GLY A 40 8.31 -30.58 -17.31
C GLY A 40 9.12 -31.70 -17.95
N THR A 41 10.46 -31.59 -18.03
CA THR A 41 11.33 -32.67 -18.53
C THR A 41 11.71 -33.66 -17.42
N ALA A 42 12.05 -34.89 -17.80
CA ALA A 42 12.44 -35.94 -16.85
C ALA A 42 13.85 -35.75 -16.28
N THR A 43 14.81 -35.45 -17.16
CA THR A 43 16.24 -35.29 -16.89
C THR A 43 16.85 -34.29 -17.87
N GLY A 44 18.06 -33.80 -17.57
CA GLY A 44 18.94 -33.13 -18.54
C GLY A 44 19.14 -31.63 -18.33
N SER A 45 18.43 -31.00 -17.40
CA SER A 45 18.61 -29.59 -17.00
C SER A 45 18.67 -29.47 -15.47
N ASP A 46 18.93 -28.28 -14.93
CA ASP A 46 18.69 -28.03 -13.51
C ASP A 46 17.19 -27.85 -13.19
N ALA A 47 16.34 -27.76 -14.22
CA ALA A 47 14.89 -27.65 -14.10
C ALA A 47 14.15 -28.98 -14.38
N SER A 48 14.85 -30.11 -14.50
CA SER A 48 14.22 -31.40 -14.76
C SER A 48 13.72 -32.10 -13.48
N PHE A 49 12.75 -33.01 -13.64
CA PHE A 49 12.09 -33.70 -12.54
C PHE A 49 13.06 -34.44 -11.61
N ASP A 50 14.13 -35.04 -12.14
CA ASP A 50 15.16 -35.73 -11.36
C ASP A 50 15.85 -34.85 -10.30
N LYS A 51 15.79 -33.52 -10.42
CA LYS A 51 16.32 -32.61 -9.41
C LYS A 51 15.45 -32.55 -8.16
N TRP A 52 14.14 -32.69 -8.29
CA TRP A 52 13.21 -32.62 -7.18
C TRP A 52 13.30 -33.88 -6.30
N LYS A 53 13.58 -33.70 -5.01
CA LYS A 53 13.80 -34.82 -4.08
C LYS A 53 12.67 -34.91 -3.07
N PHE A 54 12.15 -36.12 -2.87
CA PHE A 54 11.17 -36.38 -1.82
C PHE A 54 11.86 -36.56 -0.46
N ALA A 55 11.29 -35.98 0.58
CA ALA A 55 11.70 -36.15 1.96
C ALA A 55 10.49 -36.48 2.84
N ALA A 56 10.54 -37.62 3.53
CA ALA A 56 9.49 -38.09 4.43
C ALA A 56 9.95 -37.99 5.90
N GLY A 57 9.60 -38.96 6.75
CA GLY A 57 10.15 -39.08 8.11
C GLY A 57 11.53 -39.72 8.16
N THR A 58 11.74 -40.74 7.34
CA THR A 58 12.96 -41.54 7.30
C THR A 58 13.37 -41.80 5.86
N LEU A 59 14.60 -42.29 5.66
CA LEU A 59 15.08 -42.74 4.36
C LEU A 59 14.20 -43.85 3.78
N ALA A 60 13.74 -44.80 4.62
CA ALA A 60 12.85 -45.87 4.17
C ALA A 60 11.51 -45.33 3.68
N GLN A 61 10.91 -44.37 4.42
CA GLN A 61 9.65 -43.75 4.02
C GLN A 61 9.77 -42.90 2.74
N SER A 62 10.94 -42.32 2.48
CA SER A 62 11.20 -41.47 1.31
C SER A 62 11.38 -42.24 0.00
N ARG A 63 11.42 -43.58 0.04
CA ARG A 63 11.55 -44.44 -1.15
C ARG A 63 10.25 -44.55 -1.95
N PRO A 64 10.32 -44.99 -3.22
CA PRO A 64 9.16 -45.44 -3.98
C PRO A 64 8.36 -46.52 -3.23
N ALA A 65 7.06 -46.61 -3.49
CA ALA A 65 6.20 -47.65 -2.89
C ALA A 65 6.64 -49.07 -3.29
N SER A 66 7.22 -49.24 -4.49
CA SER A 66 7.83 -50.50 -4.96
C SER A 66 9.03 -50.95 -4.13
N GLU A 67 9.62 -50.08 -3.32
CA GLU A 67 10.74 -50.35 -2.41
C GLU A 67 10.31 -50.33 -0.93
N GLY A 68 9.00 -50.35 -0.65
CA GLY A 68 8.44 -50.31 0.70
C GLY A 68 8.40 -48.93 1.34
N GLY A 69 8.60 -47.84 0.58
CA GLY A 69 8.38 -46.47 1.03
C GLY A 69 6.93 -46.01 0.92
N GLN A 70 6.67 -44.73 1.19
CA GLN A 70 5.30 -44.17 1.16
C GLN A 70 4.75 -43.93 -0.25
N GLY A 71 5.57 -44.08 -1.28
CA GLY A 71 5.27 -43.62 -2.63
C GLY A 71 5.97 -42.31 -2.94
N GLN A 72 5.92 -41.92 -4.21
CA GLN A 72 6.55 -40.73 -4.76
C GLN A 72 5.62 -40.12 -5.81
N ALA A 73 5.70 -38.80 -5.97
CA ALA A 73 5.17 -38.12 -7.14
C ALA A 73 5.80 -38.66 -8.43
N THR A 74 5.08 -38.52 -9.54
CA THR A 74 5.48 -38.97 -10.87
C THR A 74 5.50 -37.81 -11.85
N LEU A 75 6.41 -37.84 -12.83
CA LEU A 75 6.33 -36.92 -13.96
C LEU A 75 5.20 -37.34 -14.91
N ASN A 76 4.23 -36.46 -15.09
CA ASN A 76 3.25 -36.53 -16.16
C ASN A 76 3.85 -35.95 -17.44
N THR A 77 4.34 -36.82 -18.32
CA THR A 77 5.01 -36.44 -19.58
C THR A 77 4.09 -35.78 -20.61
N THR A 78 2.77 -35.88 -20.44
CA THR A 78 1.77 -35.23 -21.32
C THR A 78 1.53 -33.77 -20.89
N ASN A 79 1.45 -33.52 -19.58
CA ASN A 79 1.14 -32.20 -19.03
C ASN A 79 2.37 -31.42 -18.55
N GLY A 80 3.55 -32.04 -18.53
CA GLY A 80 4.78 -31.47 -17.98
C GLY A 80 4.71 -31.26 -16.47
N ALA A 81 3.96 -32.10 -15.75
CA ALA A 81 3.57 -31.87 -14.36
C ALA A 81 4.22 -32.84 -13.37
N ILE A 82 4.56 -32.35 -12.18
CA ILE A 82 4.76 -33.17 -10.98
C ILE A 82 3.37 -33.55 -10.47
N ASP A 83 2.93 -34.77 -10.79
CA ASP A 83 1.70 -35.35 -10.26
C ASP A 83 2.02 -36.01 -8.92
N VAL A 84 1.56 -35.42 -7.82
CA VAL A 84 1.83 -35.93 -6.45
C VAL A 84 1.12 -37.27 -6.17
N GLY A 85 0.23 -37.70 -7.07
CA GLY A 85 -0.24 -39.08 -7.17
C GLY A 85 -0.96 -39.54 -5.91
N ALA A 86 -0.55 -40.67 -5.32
CA ALA A 86 -1.15 -41.18 -4.09
C ALA A 86 -0.97 -40.26 -2.86
N SER A 87 -0.17 -39.19 -2.96
CA SER A 87 0.19 -38.25 -1.89
C SER A 87 0.82 -38.96 -0.69
N PRO A 88 2.12 -39.28 -0.75
CA PRO A 88 2.87 -39.68 0.44
C PRO A 88 2.88 -38.52 1.45
N PHE A 89 3.15 -38.78 2.73
CA PHE A 89 3.23 -37.71 3.73
C PHE A 89 4.66 -37.15 3.83
N GLY A 90 4.85 -35.92 3.37
CA GLY A 90 6.18 -35.30 3.35
C GLY A 90 6.26 -34.02 2.54
N ALA A 91 7.40 -33.83 1.88
CA ALA A 91 7.61 -32.71 0.96
C ALA A 91 8.58 -33.09 -0.17
N TYR A 92 8.32 -32.60 -1.36
CA TYR A 92 9.35 -32.43 -2.38
C TYR A 92 10.12 -31.14 -2.10
N TRP A 93 11.40 -31.11 -2.43
CA TRP A 93 12.20 -29.88 -2.41
C TRP A 93 13.15 -29.81 -3.61
N TYR A 94 13.55 -28.59 -3.95
CA TYR A 94 14.47 -28.28 -5.04
C TYR A 94 15.88 -28.04 -4.47
N PRO A 95 16.79 -29.03 -4.49
CA PRO A 95 18.08 -28.97 -3.79
C PRO A 95 19.17 -28.22 -4.56
N VAL A 96 18.95 -27.86 -5.84
CA VAL A 96 20.02 -27.34 -6.72
C VAL A 96 20.62 -26.05 -6.18
N LYS A 97 19.80 -25.17 -5.61
CA LYS A 97 20.24 -23.97 -4.87
C LYS A 97 19.18 -23.42 -3.94
N ALA A 98 19.63 -22.70 -2.91
CA ALA A 98 18.80 -21.77 -2.16
C ALA A 98 18.56 -20.48 -2.96
N PHE A 99 17.48 -19.77 -2.64
CA PHE A 99 17.05 -18.52 -3.28
C PHE A 99 17.09 -17.36 -2.30
N GLY A 100 17.71 -16.26 -2.75
CA GLY A 100 17.67 -14.95 -2.10
C GLY A 100 16.35 -14.24 -2.41
N ASP A 101 16.43 -12.94 -2.69
CA ASP A 101 15.24 -12.16 -3.05
C ASP A 101 14.76 -12.58 -4.45
N ALA A 102 13.51 -13.05 -4.50
CA ALA A 102 12.99 -13.76 -5.66
C ALA A 102 11.46 -13.66 -5.80
N THR A 103 10.99 -13.81 -7.03
CA THR A 103 9.59 -14.09 -7.38
C THR A 103 9.52 -15.48 -7.97
N PHE A 104 8.64 -16.33 -7.44
CA PHE A 104 8.30 -17.63 -7.99
C PHE A 104 6.95 -17.56 -8.70
N ARG A 105 6.82 -18.19 -9.86
CA ARG A 105 5.54 -18.47 -10.53
C ARG A 105 5.36 -19.97 -10.62
N ILE A 106 4.24 -20.47 -10.12
CA ILE A 106 3.95 -21.90 -9.98
C ILE A 106 2.55 -22.14 -10.49
N GLN A 107 2.43 -22.88 -11.59
CA GLN A 107 1.14 -23.40 -12.04
C GLN A 107 0.79 -24.60 -11.15
N TYR A 108 -0.37 -24.55 -10.48
CA TYR A 108 -0.88 -25.65 -9.65
C TYR A 108 -2.30 -26.03 -10.05
N THR A 109 -2.67 -27.29 -9.83
CA THR A 109 -4.04 -27.78 -9.99
C THR A 109 -4.37 -28.83 -8.96
N VAL A 110 -5.67 -29.09 -8.78
CA VAL A 110 -6.20 -30.25 -8.06
C VAL A 110 -6.60 -31.29 -9.11
N GLN A 111 -6.12 -32.53 -8.97
CA GLN A 111 -6.48 -33.63 -9.89
C GLN A 111 -8.00 -33.78 -10.03
N ASP A 112 -8.48 -33.84 -11.27
CA ASP A 112 -9.91 -33.99 -11.58
C ASP A 112 -10.41 -35.42 -11.34
N THR A 113 -10.64 -35.74 -10.06
CA THR A 113 -11.37 -36.95 -9.65
C THR A 113 -12.37 -36.63 -8.54
N PRO A 114 -13.47 -37.39 -8.41
CA PRO A 114 -14.43 -37.21 -7.32
C PRO A 114 -13.82 -37.34 -5.92
N THR A 115 -12.74 -38.12 -5.76
CA THR A 115 -12.13 -38.42 -4.45
C THR A 115 -10.99 -37.49 -4.06
N SER A 116 -10.35 -36.79 -5.01
CA SER A 116 -9.27 -35.83 -4.75
C SER A 116 -9.68 -34.75 -3.73
N THR A 117 -8.95 -34.59 -2.63
CA THR A 117 -9.00 -33.39 -1.78
C THR A 117 -7.91 -32.39 -2.18
N ARG A 118 -7.96 -31.20 -1.59
CA ARG A 118 -7.33 -29.98 -2.12
C ARG A 118 -6.32 -29.34 -1.17
N ASN A 119 -5.65 -30.12 -0.31
CA ASN A 119 -4.67 -29.62 0.66
C ASN A 119 -3.21 -29.86 0.23
N GLY A 120 -2.34 -28.89 0.50
CA GLY A 120 -0.91 -28.89 0.24
C GLY A 120 -0.33 -27.50 0.51
N GLY A 121 0.84 -27.20 -0.03
CA GLY A 121 1.44 -25.89 0.13
C GLY A 121 2.79 -25.78 -0.56
N VAL A 122 3.23 -24.55 -0.78
CA VAL A 122 4.58 -24.24 -1.27
C VAL A 122 5.39 -23.74 -0.09
N MET A 123 6.47 -24.43 0.25
CA MET A 123 7.37 -23.99 1.30
C MET A 123 8.43 -23.04 0.74
N ILE A 124 8.58 -21.89 1.38
CA ILE A 124 9.51 -20.82 1.00
C ILE A 124 10.51 -20.53 2.12
N ARG A 125 11.68 -19.99 1.74
CA ARG A 125 12.77 -19.63 2.66
C ARG A 125 13.10 -20.78 3.64
N THR A 126 13.11 -22.03 3.15
CA THR A 126 13.36 -23.19 4.00
C THR A 126 14.86 -23.46 4.18
N PRO A 127 15.31 -24.03 5.30
CA PRO A 127 16.68 -24.55 5.42
C PRO A 127 16.90 -25.79 4.52
N GLU A 128 18.15 -26.18 4.31
CA GLU A 128 18.51 -27.43 3.63
C GLU A 128 17.87 -28.65 4.32
N VAL A 129 17.30 -29.59 3.56
CA VAL A 129 16.78 -30.86 4.10
C VAL A 129 17.93 -31.85 4.31
N ARG A 130 18.82 -31.53 5.25
CA ARG A 130 20.12 -32.20 5.48
C ARG A 130 20.04 -33.53 6.23
N TYR A 131 19.14 -33.65 7.21
CA TYR A 131 19.20 -34.73 8.20
C TYR A 131 18.36 -35.93 7.81
N ASP A 132 19.01 -37.08 7.63
CA ASP A 132 18.41 -38.34 7.19
C ASP A 132 18.79 -39.52 8.11
N GLY A 133 18.07 -40.63 8.00
CA GLY A 133 18.30 -41.80 8.85
C GLY A 133 17.33 -42.95 8.54
N ALA A 134 17.69 -44.16 8.96
CA ALA A 134 16.86 -45.36 8.77
C ALA A 134 15.55 -45.27 9.57
N ASP A 135 15.63 -44.71 10.78
CA ASP A 135 14.51 -44.49 11.69
C ASP A 135 14.57 -43.07 12.30
N THR A 136 13.56 -42.72 13.09
CA THR A 136 13.45 -41.42 13.75
C THR A 136 14.59 -41.14 14.75
N ASN A 137 15.12 -42.16 15.43
CA ASN A 137 16.25 -41.98 16.36
C ASN A 137 17.55 -41.68 15.60
N ALA A 138 17.78 -42.33 14.45
CA ALA A 138 18.90 -42.06 13.58
C ALA A 138 18.85 -40.64 12.97
N VAL A 139 17.66 -40.19 12.54
CA VAL A 139 17.44 -38.79 12.11
C VAL A 139 17.71 -37.82 13.27
N LEU A 140 17.22 -38.14 14.48
CA LEU A 140 17.41 -37.32 15.68
C LEU A 140 18.87 -37.22 16.13
N ALA A 141 19.62 -38.32 16.07
CA ALA A 141 21.02 -38.36 16.49
C ALA A 141 21.93 -37.45 15.67
N LYS A 142 21.53 -37.08 14.44
CA LYS A 142 22.26 -36.13 13.60
C LYS A 142 21.85 -34.66 13.83
N LYS A 143 20.71 -34.38 14.49
CA LYS A 143 20.20 -33.01 14.68
C LYS A 143 20.86 -32.32 15.91
N PRO A 144 21.35 -31.07 15.77
CA PRO A 144 21.72 -30.20 16.91
C PRO A 144 20.56 -29.96 17.90
N ALA A 145 20.84 -29.42 19.10
CA ALA A 145 19.88 -29.35 20.21
C ALA A 145 19.48 -27.94 20.74
N GLY A 146 18.15 -27.72 20.89
CA GLY A 146 17.25 -26.58 21.30
C GLY A 146 17.76 -25.14 21.65
N PHE A 147 17.11 -23.96 21.38
CA PHE A 147 16.38 -23.36 20.18
C PHE A 147 16.83 -21.88 19.77
N ASN A 148 17.45 -21.56 18.59
CA ASN A 148 18.01 -20.19 18.23
C ASN A 148 17.14 -19.41 17.23
N TYR A 149 17.57 -18.17 16.94
CA TYR A 149 17.12 -17.26 15.90
C TYR A 149 17.89 -17.38 14.57
N ASP A 150 19.24 -17.31 14.59
CA ASP A 150 20.04 -17.25 13.36
C ASP A 150 20.08 -18.55 12.55
N VAL A 151 19.78 -19.69 13.19
CA VAL A 151 20.04 -21.01 12.60
C VAL A 151 19.02 -22.07 13.01
N CYS A 152 18.19 -22.45 12.03
CA CYS A 152 17.75 -23.83 11.93
C CYS A 152 18.89 -24.70 11.38
N PRO A 153 19.11 -25.95 11.84
CA PRO A 153 20.30 -26.71 11.48
C PRO A 153 20.60 -26.96 9.99
N GLY A 154 19.62 -26.91 9.09
CA GLY A 154 19.88 -26.90 7.63
C GLY A 154 20.26 -25.54 7.04
N ALA A 155 20.24 -24.47 7.84
CA ALA A 155 20.74 -23.15 7.48
C ALA A 155 22.23 -22.96 7.87
N ILE A 156 22.85 -23.89 8.61
CA ILE A 156 24.27 -23.83 9.01
C ILE A 156 25.17 -23.48 7.80
N ALA A 157 25.07 -24.26 6.71
CA ALA A 157 25.85 -24.02 5.51
C ALA A 157 25.41 -22.77 4.71
N VAL A 158 24.12 -22.44 4.70
CA VAL A 158 23.57 -21.25 4.01
C VAL A 158 24.04 -19.96 4.70
N CYS A 159 24.18 -19.99 6.02
CA CYS A 159 24.70 -18.88 6.84
C CYS A 159 26.24 -18.89 6.97
N GLY A 160 26.96 -19.73 6.21
CA GLY A 160 28.43 -19.78 6.21
C GLY A 160 29.06 -20.33 7.50
N LEU A 161 28.30 -21.03 8.33
CA LEU A 161 28.77 -21.64 9.57
C LEU A 161 29.21 -23.10 9.31
N LEU A 162 30.22 -23.55 10.05
CA LEU A 162 30.69 -24.95 10.02
C LEU A 162 30.12 -25.77 11.18
N GLU A 163 29.82 -25.13 12.30
CA GLU A 163 29.32 -25.72 13.54
C GLU A 163 28.22 -24.84 14.16
N PRO A 164 27.39 -25.38 15.09
CA PRO A 164 26.41 -24.58 15.83
C PRO A 164 27.03 -23.40 16.58
N ALA A 165 26.54 -22.19 16.34
CA ALA A 165 26.94 -20.96 17.02
C ALA A 165 26.21 -20.77 18.37
N PRO A 166 26.70 -19.93 19.29
CA PRO A 166 25.95 -19.53 20.48
C PRO A 166 24.57 -18.93 20.17
N SER A 167 23.64 -19.01 21.13
CA SER A 167 22.41 -18.21 21.13
C SER A 167 22.76 -16.75 20.85
N THR A 168 22.12 -16.17 19.85
CA THR A 168 22.22 -14.73 19.59
C THR A 168 21.03 -14.01 20.17
N THR A 169 21.19 -12.70 20.29
CA THR A 169 20.16 -11.80 20.77
C THR A 169 19.47 -11.16 19.57
N TYR A 170 18.19 -11.44 19.38
CA TYR A 170 17.39 -10.74 18.38
C TYR A 170 16.93 -9.39 18.96
N LYS A 171 17.33 -8.27 18.32
CA LYS A 171 16.95 -6.92 18.75
C LYS A 171 15.94 -6.32 17.79
N TRP A 172 14.72 -6.12 18.26
CA TRP A 172 13.69 -5.39 17.53
C TRP A 172 13.71 -3.92 17.92
N ALA A 173 13.79 -3.03 16.94
CA ALA A 173 13.73 -1.58 17.16
C ALA A 173 12.31 -1.07 17.46
N GLY A 174 11.29 -1.93 17.34
CA GLY A 174 9.88 -1.53 17.34
C GLY A 174 9.39 -1.16 15.94
N SER A 175 8.09 -1.30 15.69
CA SER A 175 7.42 -0.71 14.54
C SER A 175 6.09 -0.08 14.91
N THR A 176 5.86 1.14 14.44
CA THR A 176 4.50 1.59 14.10
C THR A 176 4.14 1.00 12.73
N PRO A 177 2.87 0.67 12.44
CA PRO A 177 1.66 0.78 13.27
C PRO A 177 1.40 -0.42 14.19
N ASN A 178 1.87 -1.62 13.82
CA ASN A 178 1.55 -2.86 14.52
C ASN A 178 2.74 -3.30 15.38
N LEU A 179 2.57 -3.04 16.67
CA LEU A 179 3.43 -3.47 17.76
C LEU A 179 3.81 -4.95 17.61
N PRO A 180 5.08 -5.29 17.79
CA PRO A 180 5.59 -5.14 19.15
C PRO A 180 6.46 -3.89 19.36
N PRO A 181 6.52 -3.40 20.62
CA PRO A 181 7.46 -2.34 20.99
C PRO A 181 8.91 -2.82 20.83
N ALA A 182 9.85 -1.88 20.87
CA ALA A 182 11.27 -2.22 20.92
C ALA A 182 11.56 -3.23 22.05
N PHE A 183 12.24 -4.33 21.72
CA PHE A 183 12.53 -5.40 22.67
C PHE A 183 13.70 -6.27 22.26
N GLU A 184 14.26 -6.97 23.24
CA GLU A 184 15.40 -7.86 23.12
C GLU A 184 14.97 -9.30 23.44
N TYR A 185 15.06 -10.20 22.46
CA TYR A 185 14.60 -11.58 22.54
C TYR A 185 15.81 -12.53 22.57
N THR A 186 15.78 -13.56 23.43
CA THR A 186 16.94 -14.44 23.71
C THR A 186 16.54 -15.92 23.88
N GLY A 187 17.22 -16.88 23.24
CA GLY A 187 16.93 -18.33 23.26
C GLY A 187 17.95 -19.20 22.47
N GLY A 188 18.12 -20.49 22.86
CA GLY A 188 19.19 -21.48 22.49
C GLY A 188 19.63 -21.77 21.01
N TYR A 189 19.54 -23.04 20.52
CA TYR A 189 19.77 -23.60 19.14
C TYR A 189 18.73 -24.55 18.46
N CYS A 190 18.18 -24.30 17.25
CA CYS A 190 16.95 -25.03 16.78
C CYS A 190 17.09 -26.55 16.44
N ALA A 191 15.93 -27.22 16.28
CA ALA A 191 15.65 -28.61 15.84
C ALA A 191 15.79 -29.81 16.80
N ARG A 192 15.80 -29.58 18.12
CA ARG A 192 15.40 -30.60 19.10
C ARG A 192 14.61 -29.99 20.24
N SER A 193 13.46 -30.58 20.58
CA SER A 193 12.75 -30.19 21.79
C SER A 193 13.49 -30.60 23.06
N THR A 194 14.08 -29.65 23.77
CA THR A 194 14.47 -29.82 25.18
C THR A 194 13.31 -29.36 26.08
N ALA A 195 13.33 -29.73 27.37
CA ALA A 195 12.35 -29.23 28.34
C ALA A 195 12.46 -27.70 28.61
N ALA A 196 13.51 -27.07 28.08
CA ALA A 196 13.78 -25.64 28.13
C ALA A 196 13.25 -24.99 26.83
N GLY A 197 11.97 -24.65 26.78
CA GLY A 197 11.32 -24.00 25.63
C GLY A 197 11.86 -22.59 25.34
N VAL A 198 11.22 -21.85 24.43
CA VAL A 198 11.76 -20.54 24.02
C VAL A 198 11.45 -19.47 25.08
N TYR A 199 12.48 -19.01 25.79
CA TYR A 199 12.37 -17.95 26.79
C TYR A 199 12.20 -16.57 26.14
N ASN A 200 11.65 -15.60 26.88
CA ASN A 200 11.53 -14.19 26.50
C ASN A 200 10.75 -13.87 25.19
N VAL A 201 10.21 -14.87 24.48
CA VAL A 201 9.22 -14.70 23.38
C VAL A 201 7.81 -14.44 23.93
N ASN A 202 7.65 -14.38 25.25
CA ASN A 202 6.36 -14.30 25.91
C ASN A 202 6.38 -13.27 27.05
N GLY A 203 5.33 -12.45 27.18
CA GLY A 203 5.08 -11.58 28.33
C GLY A 203 4.60 -12.36 29.57
N LEU A 204 5.11 -13.58 29.77
CA LEU A 204 4.71 -14.53 30.80
C LEU A 204 5.78 -14.71 31.88
N ASN A 205 6.47 -13.64 32.30
CA ASN A 205 7.33 -13.62 33.49
C ASN A 205 8.29 -14.82 33.59
N ASN A 206 9.21 -14.95 32.64
CA ASN A 206 10.22 -16.02 32.52
C ASN A 206 9.69 -17.45 32.23
N GLN A 207 8.40 -17.63 31.91
CA GLN A 207 7.90 -18.93 31.42
C GLN A 207 8.24 -19.14 29.93
N PRO A 208 8.81 -20.30 29.55
CA PRO A 208 9.15 -20.59 28.17
C PRO A 208 7.92 -20.90 27.30
N LEU A 209 7.98 -20.56 26.01
CA LEU A 209 7.02 -21.05 25.02
C LEU A 209 7.28 -22.55 24.79
N THR A 210 6.31 -23.39 25.14
CA THR A 210 6.33 -24.83 24.83
C THR A 210 6.28 -25.04 23.32
N VAL A 211 7.35 -25.58 22.73
CA VAL A 211 7.35 -25.99 21.32
C VAL A 211 6.95 -27.44 21.16
N ASN A 212 6.35 -27.78 20.01
CA ASN A 212 5.97 -29.15 19.70
C ASN A 212 7.17 -29.94 19.14
N GLY A 213 7.07 -31.27 19.21
CA GLY A 213 8.10 -32.18 18.73
C GLY A 213 8.07 -32.46 17.23
N ASN A 214 7.25 -31.77 16.42
CA ASN A 214 7.02 -32.17 15.02
C ASN A 214 8.27 -32.00 14.15
N ALA A 215 9.14 -31.04 14.47
CA ALA A 215 10.45 -30.90 13.84
C ALA A 215 11.45 -32.01 14.27
N ASN A 216 11.19 -32.74 15.37
CA ASN A 216 12.05 -33.83 15.83
C ASN A 216 11.91 -35.05 14.90
N ASN A 217 10.65 -35.48 14.65
CA ASN A 217 10.34 -36.82 14.15
C ASN A 217 10.45 -37.03 12.64
N HIS A 218 10.55 -35.97 11.81
CA HIS A 218 10.67 -36.10 10.36
C HIS A 218 11.69 -35.14 9.72
N GLN A 219 11.99 -35.35 8.43
CA GLN A 219 12.89 -34.51 7.63
C GLN A 219 12.14 -33.27 7.10
N HIS A 220 10.99 -33.49 6.45
CA HIS A 220 10.18 -32.43 5.82
C HIS A 220 9.63 -31.40 6.81
N TRP A 221 9.30 -31.79 8.06
CA TRP A 221 8.84 -30.83 9.07
C TRP A 221 9.86 -29.71 9.36
N THR A 222 11.14 -29.89 9.03
CA THR A 222 12.11 -28.78 9.10
C THR A 222 11.76 -27.63 8.16
N GLN A 223 11.16 -27.89 6.99
CA GLN A 223 10.68 -26.87 6.07
C GLN A 223 9.53 -26.06 6.69
N VAL A 224 8.55 -26.74 7.28
CA VAL A 224 7.37 -26.12 7.91
C VAL A 224 7.70 -25.47 9.27
N ALA A 225 8.72 -25.94 9.98
CA ALA A 225 9.12 -25.40 11.29
C ALA A 225 10.10 -24.21 11.20
N CYS A 226 10.85 -24.09 10.10
CA CYS A 226 11.94 -23.11 9.96
C CYS A 226 11.82 -22.17 8.76
N GLY A 227 11.17 -22.61 7.68
CA GLY A 227 10.74 -21.73 6.60
C GLY A 227 9.33 -21.20 6.85
N HIS A 228 8.62 -20.89 5.77
CA HIS A 228 7.19 -20.59 5.80
C HIS A 228 6.45 -21.44 4.78
N GLU A 229 5.18 -21.71 5.06
CA GLU A 229 4.29 -22.44 4.17
C GLU A 229 3.28 -21.45 3.57
N VAL A 230 3.29 -21.33 2.25
CA VAL A 230 2.21 -20.70 1.49
C VAL A 230 1.18 -21.78 1.22
N GLN A 231 0.07 -21.71 1.96
CA GLN A 231 -0.99 -22.74 1.93
C GLN A 231 -1.52 -22.93 0.50
N ILE A 232 -1.84 -24.17 0.14
CA ILE A 232 -2.83 -24.50 -0.89
C ILE A 232 -3.96 -25.26 -0.18
N ASN A 233 -5.12 -24.64 -0.08
CA ASN A 233 -6.32 -25.27 0.46
C ASN A 233 -7.53 -24.70 -0.28
N GLU A 234 -7.95 -25.39 -1.34
CA GLU A 234 -9.11 -25.00 -2.16
C GLU A 234 -10.42 -25.69 -1.73
N SER A 235 -10.46 -26.25 -0.52
CA SER A 235 -11.72 -26.70 0.07
C SER A 235 -12.53 -25.53 0.65
N LEU A 236 -13.84 -25.70 0.78
CA LEU A 236 -14.68 -24.75 1.52
C LEU A 236 -14.91 -25.24 2.95
N THR A 237 -15.03 -24.30 3.88
CA THR A 237 -15.44 -24.60 5.24
C THR A 237 -16.91 -25.03 5.25
N GLY A 238 -17.27 -26.09 5.98
CA GLY A 238 -18.67 -26.34 6.40
C GLY A 238 -19.72 -26.63 5.32
N GLY A 239 -19.37 -26.78 4.05
CA GLY A 239 -20.29 -27.18 2.97
C GLY A 239 -19.66 -27.25 1.59
N GLY A 240 -20.46 -27.62 0.59
CA GLY A 240 -20.01 -27.84 -0.80
C GLY A 240 -19.46 -29.25 -1.07
N PRO A 241 -19.05 -29.55 -2.31
CA PRO A 241 -18.44 -30.84 -2.65
C PRO A 241 -17.06 -30.98 -2.00
N GLN A 242 -17.00 -31.85 -0.99
CA GLN A 242 -15.86 -32.12 -0.09
C GLN A 242 -15.50 -30.92 0.83
N PRO A 243 -16.25 -30.74 1.95
CA PRO A 243 -15.94 -29.70 2.92
C PRO A 243 -14.71 -30.03 3.76
N SER A 244 -14.02 -29.00 4.23
CA SER A 244 -13.02 -29.08 5.31
C SER A 244 -13.51 -28.36 6.56
N THR A 245 -12.89 -28.66 7.70
CA THR A 245 -13.04 -27.90 8.95
C THR A 245 -11.90 -26.91 9.16
N ASP A 246 -10.82 -26.99 8.39
CA ASP A 246 -9.70 -26.05 8.45
C ASP A 246 -10.14 -24.69 7.90
N PRO A 247 -10.14 -23.59 8.69
CA PRO A 247 -10.51 -22.27 8.21
C PRO A 247 -9.47 -21.66 7.26
N ILE A 248 -8.22 -22.13 7.25
CA ILE A 248 -7.06 -21.54 6.58
C ILE A 248 -7.02 -21.95 5.10
N LYS A 249 -6.99 -20.96 4.19
CA LYS A 249 -7.15 -21.18 2.73
C LYS A 249 -5.92 -20.76 1.92
N THR A 250 -5.94 -21.07 0.62
CA THR A 250 -4.81 -20.84 -0.30
C THR A 250 -4.21 -19.44 -0.19
N GLY A 251 -2.89 -19.35 -0.25
CA GLY A 251 -2.13 -18.09 -0.15
C GLY A 251 -1.98 -17.54 1.26
N SER A 252 -2.53 -18.20 2.28
CA SER A 252 -2.16 -17.95 3.68
C SER A 252 -0.65 -18.16 3.88
N ILE A 253 0.00 -17.27 4.64
CA ILE A 253 1.27 -17.64 5.30
C ILE A 253 0.88 -18.39 6.56
N TYR A 254 0.93 -19.73 6.48
CA TYR A 254 0.27 -20.61 7.43
C TYR A 254 0.71 -20.33 8.88
N ASN A 255 -0.27 -20.13 9.76
CA ASN A 255 -0.16 -19.72 11.17
C ASN A 255 0.29 -18.27 11.47
N PHE A 256 0.64 -17.45 10.49
CA PHE A 256 1.15 -16.08 10.70
C PHE A 256 0.30 -14.98 10.06
N ARG A 257 -0.29 -15.29 8.90
CA ARG A 257 -1.17 -14.39 8.14
C ARG A 257 -2.15 -15.25 7.33
N ASN A 258 -3.12 -15.81 8.05
CA ASN A 258 -4.12 -16.72 7.50
C ASN A 258 -5.24 -15.97 6.77
N LEU A 259 -5.70 -16.55 5.67
CA LEU A 259 -6.83 -16.12 4.88
C LEU A 259 -7.97 -17.11 5.03
N ASN A 260 -9.21 -16.62 5.17
CA ASN A 260 -10.41 -17.44 4.97
C ASN A 260 -10.78 -17.55 3.48
N ALA A 261 -11.84 -18.30 3.17
CA ALA A 261 -12.28 -18.56 1.79
C ALA A 261 -12.62 -17.28 1.01
N LYS A 262 -13.13 -16.24 1.68
CA LYS A 262 -13.45 -14.94 1.06
C LYS A 262 -12.17 -14.17 0.71
N GLN A 263 -11.24 -14.08 1.65
CA GLN A 263 -9.96 -13.37 1.48
C GLN A 263 -9.03 -14.07 0.47
N SER A 264 -9.02 -15.40 0.45
CA SER A 264 -8.24 -16.21 -0.50
C SER A 264 -8.83 -16.25 -1.92
N GLY A 265 -10.12 -15.96 -2.05
CA GLY A 265 -10.86 -16.17 -3.30
C GLY A 265 -11.09 -17.65 -3.65
N THR A 266 -10.91 -18.60 -2.72
CA THR A 266 -11.08 -20.05 -2.96
C THR A 266 -12.42 -20.43 -3.58
N TYR A 267 -13.50 -19.72 -3.24
CA TYR A 267 -14.82 -19.93 -3.85
C TYR A 267 -14.84 -19.70 -5.38
N LYS A 268 -13.86 -18.96 -5.93
CA LYS A 268 -13.66 -18.76 -7.37
C LYS A 268 -12.97 -19.97 -8.06
N ARG A 269 -12.31 -20.85 -7.29
CA ARG A 269 -11.37 -21.89 -7.78
C ARG A 269 -11.78 -23.34 -7.44
N LEU A 270 -13.09 -23.59 -7.36
CA LEU A 270 -13.64 -24.88 -6.90
C LEU A 270 -13.59 -26.00 -7.95
N VAL A 271 -13.43 -25.66 -9.23
CA VAL A 271 -13.40 -26.62 -10.33
C VAL A 271 -12.06 -27.37 -10.32
N LYS A 272 -12.10 -28.70 -10.30
CA LYS A 272 -10.89 -29.54 -10.35
C LYS A 272 -10.36 -29.63 -11.79
N GLY A 273 -9.09 -29.96 -11.95
CA GLY A 273 -8.40 -30.01 -13.24
C GLY A 273 -8.07 -28.66 -13.86
N VAL A 274 -8.57 -27.56 -13.31
CA VAL A 274 -8.22 -26.19 -13.71
C VAL A 274 -6.85 -25.83 -13.13
N TRP A 275 -5.96 -25.32 -13.98
CA TRP A 275 -4.67 -24.80 -13.57
C TRP A 275 -4.81 -23.33 -13.16
N HIS A 276 -4.17 -22.99 -12.04
CA HIS A 276 -4.11 -21.64 -11.47
C HIS A 276 -2.67 -21.22 -11.29
N GLU A 277 -2.38 -19.94 -11.46
CA GLU A 277 -1.06 -19.39 -11.17
C GLU A 277 -0.98 -18.97 -9.70
N MET A 278 -0.01 -19.51 -8.97
CA MET A 278 0.45 -18.94 -7.71
C MET A 278 1.75 -18.18 -7.95
N GLU A 279 1.74 -16.87 -7.68
CA GLU A 279 2.94 -16.05 -7.67
C GLU A 279 3.33 -15.72 -6.22
N ILE A 280 4.57 -16.05 -5.83
CA ILE A 280 5.10 -15.80 -4.49
C ILE A 280 6.33 -14.91 -4.61
N ARG A 281 6.21 -13.67 -4.14
CA ARG A 281 7.31 -12.70 -4.07
C ARG A 281 7.90 -12.76 -2.67
N THR A 282 9.18 -13.11 -2.54
CA THR A 282 9.92 -13.10 -1.27
C THR A 282 11.06 -12.11 -1.37
N ILE A 283 10.83 -10.86 -0.96
CA ILE A 283 11.76 -9.74 -1.12
C ILE A 283 12.18 -9.24 0.27
N GLY A 284 13.45 -9.43 0.62
CA GLY A 284 13.90 -9.37 2.00
C GLY A 284 13.04 -10.28 2.88
N GLN A 285 12.47 -9.71 3.94
CA GLN A 285 11.49 -10.39 4.79
C GLN A 285 10.02 -10.10 4.46
N GLN A 286 9.74 -9.40 3.36
CA GLN A 286 8.39 -9.06 2.94
C GLN A 286 7.91 -10.04 1.87
N TYR A 287 6.83 -10.75 2.18
CA TYR A 287 6.25 -11.77 1.31
C TYR A 287 4.92 -11.26 0.75
N THR A 288 4.75 -11.34 -0.57
CA THR A 288 3.49 -11.03 -1.26
C THR A 288 3.05 -12.25 -2.05
N VAL A 289 1.80 -12.66 -1.88
CA VAL A 289 1.21 -13.82 -2.56
C VAL A 289 0.07 -13.36 -3.45
N LEU A 290 0.13 -13.78 -4.71
CA LEU A 290 -0.90 -13.56 -5.72
C LEU A 290 -1.45 -14.90 -6.20
N ILE A 291 -2.74 -14.93 -6.53
CA ILE A 291 -3.35 -16.03 -7.30
C ILE A 291 -3.99 -15.42 -8.54
N ASP A 292 -3.68 -15.98 -9.73
CA ASP A 292 -4.20 -15.53 -11.03
C ASP A 292 -4.06 -14.00 -11.25
N GLY A 293 -2.96 -13.42 -10.74
CA GLY A 293 -2.65 -11.99 -10.79
C GLY A 293 -3.27 -11.10 -9.69
N GLU A 294 -4.18 -11.63 -8.85
CA GLU A 294 -4.79 -10.90 -7.74
C GLU A 294 -3.93 -11.01 -6.47
N VAL A 295 -3.48 -9.88 -5.90
CA VAL A 295 -2.77 -9.86 -4.60
C VAL A 295 -3.75 -10.24 -3.49
N ILE A 296 -3.62 -11.44 -2.94
CA ILE A 296 -4.49 -11.94 -1.86
C ILE A 296 -3.82 -11.90 -0.48
N ASN A 297 -2.49 -11.87 -0.42
CA ASN A 297 -1.78 -11.78 0.86
C ASN A 297 -0.51 -10.94 0.83
N GLN A 298 -0.24 -10.24 1.92
CA GLN A 298 1.03 -9.57 2.20
C GLN A 298 1.40 -9.77 3.68
N PHE A 299 2.65 -10.14 3.94
CA PHE A 299 3.16 -10.50 5.25
C PHE A 299 4.59 -9.99 5.43
N ASP A 300 4.87 -9.32 6.55
CA ASP A 300 6.22 -8.88 6.92
C ASP A 300 6.76 -9.80 8.02
N ASN A 301 7.67 -10.70 7.64
CA ASN A 301 8.31 -11.65 8.54
C ASN A 301 9.39 -10.99 9.42
N SER A 302 9.77 -9.73 9.17
CA SER A 302 10.66 -8.98 10.07
C SER A 302 9.95 -8.61 11.38
N ILE A 303 8.62 -8.41 11.33
CA ILE A 303 7.83 -8.09 12.52
C ILE A 303 7.75 -9.31 13.44
N PRO A 304 8.04 -9.18 14.74
CA PRO A 304 7.96 -10.30 15.66
C PRO A 304 6.51 -10.78 15.88
N LYS A 305 6.20 -12.01 15.47
CA LYS A 305 4.94 -12.71 15.74
C LYS A 305 5.17 -14.13 16.21
N ILE A 306 4.29 -14.63 17.07
CA ILE A 306 4.15 -16.07 17.34
C ILE A 306 3.16 -16.71 16.36
N ALA A 307 3.35 -18.00 16.07
CA ALA A 307 2.43 -18.78 15.26
C ALA A 307 1.12 -19.04 16.02
N SER A 308 -0.03 -19.05 15.32
CA SER A 308 -1.32 -19.41 15.95
C SER A 308 -1.45 -20.89 16.33
N ARG A 309 -0.71 -21.79 15.68
CA ARG A 309 -0.63 -23.20 16.09
C ARG A 309 0.36 -23.33 17.24
N ALA A 310 -0.12 -23.85 18.37
CA ALA A 310 0.69 -24.04 19.56
C ALA A 310 1.97 -24.84 19.28
N GLY A 311 3.09 -24.24 19.65
CA GLY A 311 4.42 -24.85 19.62
C GLY A 311 5.15 -24.84 18.28
N ASP A 312 4.62 -24.19 17.25
CA ASP A 312 5.39 -23.83 16.06
C ASP A 312 6.36 -22.66 16.39
N PRO A 313 7.61 -22.66 15.89
CA PRO A 313 8.56 -21.56 16.10
C PRO A 313 8.03 -20.21 15.60
N PRO A 314 8.41 -19.08 16.24
CA PRO A 314 7.94 -17.73 15.92
C PRO A 314 8.72 -17.13 14.73
N THR A 315 8.33 -15.95 14.21
CA THR A 315 8.98 -15.35 13.02
C THR A 315 10.48 -15.11 13.17
N MET A 316 10.96 -14.72 14.36
CA MET A 316 12.38 -14.50 14.67
C MET A 316 13.27 -15.73 14.40
N ALA A 317 12.71 -16.94 14.46
CA ALA A 317 13.43 -18.20 14.19
C ALA A 317 13.36 -18.62 12.70
N ARG A 318 12.84 -17.73 11.84
CA ARG A 318 12.48 -17.99 10.43
C ARG A 318 12.84 -16.82 9.50
N GLN A 319 13.73 -15.91 9.91
CA GLN A 319 14.18 -14.76 9.10
C GLN A 319 15.41 -15.13 8.25
N LEU A 320 15.27 -16.17 7.42
CA LEU A 320 16.35 -16.61 6.54
C LEU A 320 16.45 -15.71 5.30
N ALA A 321 17.60 -15.04 5.15
CA ALA A 321 17.91 -14.18 4.00
C ALA A 321 18.04 -14.97 2.67
N ALA A 322 18.22 -16.28 2.73
CA ALA A 322 18.10 -17.21 1.61
C ALA A 322 17.58 -18.57 2.08
N GLY A 323 16.87 -19.29 1.22
CA GLY A 323 16.39 -20.65 1.53
C GLY A 323 15.84 -21.40 0.33
N TYR A 324 15.56 -22.69 0.50
CA TYR A 324 15.08 -23.57 -0.56
C TYR A 324 13.56 -23.48 -0.76
N LEU A 325 13.12 -23.88 -1.95
CA LEU A 325 11.71 -24.04 -2.31
C LEU A 325 11.28 -25.51 -2.13
N GLY A 326 10.08 -25.71 -1.58
CA GLY A 326 9.47 -27.03 -1.38
C GLY A 326 8.00 -27.08 -1.78
N LEU A 327 7.50 -28.30 -1.98
CA LEU A 327 6.11 -28.62 -2.30
C LEU A 327 5.62 -29.65 -1.29
N GLN A 328 4.63 -29.31 -0.49
CA GLN A 328 4.08 -30.22 0.50
C GLN A 328 3.29 -31.35 -0.16
N THR A 329 3.46 -32.55 0.37
CA THR A 329 2.62 -33.70 0.07
C THR A 329 1.84 -34.03 1.36
N HIS A 330 0.62 -33.48 1.47
CA HIS A 330 -0.16 -33.45 2.71
C HIS A 330 -0.70 -34.84 3.14
N GLY A 331 -0.60 -35.86 2.28
CA GLY A 331 -1.01 -37.23 2.56
C GLY A 331 -2.39 -37.60 2.00
N GLY A 332 -2.86 -38.80 2.37
CA GLY A 332 -4.24 -39.24 2.20
C GLY A 332 -4.75 -39.16 0.75
N ASN A 333 -5.88 -38.49 0.56
CA ASN A 333 -6.51 -38.27 -0.74
C ASN A 333 -6.26 -36.87 -1.32
N ASP A 334 -5.31 -36.09 -0.79
CA ASP A 334 -4.97 -34.78 -1.34
C ASP A 334 -4.22 -34.92 -2.68
N ARG A 335 -4.64 -34.20 -3.72
CA ARG A 335 -4.12 -34.38 -5.09
C ARG A 335 -3.73 -33.06 -5.75
N ILE A 336 -2.77 -32.34 -5.17
CA ILE A 336 -2.17 -31.18 -5.83
C ILE A 336 -1.15 -31.65 -6.88
N SER A 337 -1.12 -31.02 -8.05
CA SER A 337 -0.09 -31.24 -9.08
C SER A 337 0.47 -29.89 -9.54
N TYR A 338 1.74 -29.86 -9.93
CA TYR A 338 2.49 -28.62 -10.20
C TYR A 338 3.21 -28.67 -11.55
N ARG A 339 3.27 -27.58 -12.30
CA ARG A 339 4.03 -27.47 -13.55
C ARG A 339 4.63 -26.08 -13.76
N GLU A 340 5.45 -25.96 -14.79
CA GLU A 340 5.94 -24.67 -15.31
C GLU A 340 6.51 -23.75 -14.22
N MET A 341 7.22 -24.33 -13.24
CA MET A 341 7.64 -23.58 -12.06
C MET A 341 8.86 -22.75 -12.41
N GLN A 342 8.73 -21.44 -12.26
CA GLN A 342 9.68 -20.43 -12.69
C GLN A 342 10.14 -19.57 -11.52
N VAL A 343 11.35 -19.02 -11.64
CA VAL A 343 11.91 -18.07 -10.68
C VAL A 343 12.56 -16.90 -11.40
N LYS A 344 12.38 -15.70 -10.85
CA LYS A 344 13.15 -14.49 -11.12
C LYS A 344 13.84 -14.08 -9.83
N GLU A 345 15.16 -13.88 -9.89
CA GLU A 345 15.97 -13.46 -8.75
C GLU A 345 16.39 -11.99 -8.92
N PHE A 346 16.51 -11.25 -7.82
CA PHE A 346 16.77 -9.81 -7.84
C PHE A 346 18.09 -9.46 -7.15
N ALA A 347 18.83 -8.52 -7.71
CA ALA A 347 19.93 -7.86 -7.03
C ALA A 347 19.40 -6.72 -6.13
N PRO A 348 20.14 -6.29 -5.10
CA PRO A 348 19.71 -5.17 -4.24
C PRO A 348 19.39 -3.86 -4.98
N ALA A 349 19.97 -3.65 -6.17
CA ALA A 349 19.71 -2.48 -7.02
C ALA A 349 18.36 -2.55 -7.77
N ASP A 350 17.76 -3.73 -7.91
CA ASP A 350 16.46 -3.91 -8.57
C ASP A 350 15.28 -3.65 -7.61
N LEU A 351 15.54 -3.62 -6.30
CA LEU A 351 14.52 -3.52 -5.27
C LEU A 351 14.06 -2.06 -5.09
N PRO A 352 12.75 -1.79 -4.97
CA PRO A 352 12.30 -0.48 -4.49
C PRO A 352 12.79 -0.25 -3.05
N VAL A 353 13.25 0.97 -2.74
CA VAL A 353 13.75 1.35 -1.42
C VAL A 353 12.96 2.54 -0.91
N ASN A 354 12.31 2.39 0.25
CA ASN A 354 11.70 3.52 0.95
C ASN A 354 12.80 4.41 1.55
N THR A 355 12.82 5.69 1.16
CA THR A 355 13.80 6.69 1.63
C THR A 355 13.22 7.65 2.67
N ALA A 356 11.90 7.78 2.73
CA ALA A 356 11.19 8.39 3.85
C ALA A 356 9.86 7.66 4.07
N ALA A 357 9.55 7.33 5.32
CA ALA A 357 8.36 6.55 5.67
C ALA A 357 7.04 7.26 5.26
N PRO A 358 5.97 6.50 4.97
CA PRO A 358 4.65 7.09 4.80
C PRO A 358 4.13 7.70 6.11
N SER A 359 3.10 8.54 6.01
CA SER A 359 2.43 9.16 7.17
C SER A 359 0.93 9.30 6.93
N VAL A 360 0.12 9.23 7.98
CA VAL A 360 -1.33 9.48 7.88
C VAL A 360 -1.67 10.86 8.45
N THR A 361 -2.45 11.63 7.70
CA THR A 361 -3.02 12.92 8.11
C THR A 361 -4.54 12.85 8.18
N GLY A 362 -5.15 13.72 9.00
CA GLY A 362 -6.58 13.72 9.33
C GLY A 362 -6.79 13.87 10.84
N THR A 363 -8.04 13.94 11.30
CA THR A 363 -8.36 14.15 12.73
C THR A 363 -8.44 12.84 13.54
N GLY A 364 -8.61 11.69 12.89
CA GLY A 364 -8.99 10.44 13.56
C GLY A 364 -10.46 10.36 13.97
N TYR A 365 -11.26 11.39 13.70
CA TYR A 365 -12.69 11.36 14.02
C TYR A 365 -13.46 10.49 13.04
N GLN A 366 -14.35 9.64 13.56
CA GLN A 366 -15.26 8.84 12.77
C GLN A 366 -16.02 9.72 11.74
N GLY A 367 -16.11 9.25 10.51
CA GLY A 367 -16.75 9.96 9.41
C GLY A 367 -15.91 11.08 8.77
N GLN A 368 -14.73 11.42 9.32
CA GLN A 368 -13.79 12.37 8.70
C GLN A 368 -12.70 11.61 7.92
N ALA A 369 -12.34 12.11 6.74
CA ALA A 369 -11.36 11.43 5.89
C ALA A 369 -9.94 11.49 6.47
N LEU A 370 -9.26 10.34 6.43
CA LEU A 370 -7.82 10.21 6.59
C LEU A 370 -7.16 10.20 5.20
N THR A 371 -5.92 10.69 5.12
CA THR A 371 -5.08 10.66 3.92
C THR A 371 -3.75 9.97 4.22
N CYS A 372 -3.35 9.03 3.38
CA CYS A 372 -2.07 8.34 3.43
C CYS A 372 -1.07 9.04 2.52
N ASN A 373 -0.09 9.73 3.10
CA ASN A 373 1.02 10.31 2.38
C ASN A 373 2.05 9.20 2.11
N HIS A 374 2.46 9.03 0.86
CA HIS A 374 3.25 7.88 0.41
C HIS A 374 4.68 7.79 0.94
N GLY A 375 5.19 8.85 1.58
CA GLY A 375 6.61 9.02 1.84
C GLY A 375 7.40 9.21 0.55
N THR A 376 8.71 8.95 0.58
CA THR A 376 9.57 8.95 -0.62
C THR A 376 10.16 7.59 -0.87
N TRP A 377 10.34 7.25 -2.14
CA TRP A 377 10.81 5.95 -2.60
C TRP A 377 11.81 6.14 -3.74
N ASN A 378 12.91 5.39 -3.71
CA ASN A 378 13.77 5.14 -4.86
C ASN A 378 13.30 3.85 -5.53
N ALA A 379 12.84 3.92 -6.77
CA ALA A 379 12.32 2.79 -7.52
C ALA A 379 12.53 3.02 -9.02
N ALA A 380 12.65 1.94 -9.81
CA ALA A 380 12.84 2.05 -11.25
C ALA A 380 11.64 2.71 -11.94
N ALA A 381 11.88 3.44 -13.05
CA ALA A 381 10.81 4.01 -13.86
C ALA A 381 9.85 2.90 -14.36
N GLY A 382 8.54 3.12 -14.20
CA GLY A 382 7.51 2.10 -14.48
C GLY A 382 7.14 1.21 -13.29
N SER A 383 7.80 1.36 -12.12
CA SER A 383 7.36 0.72 -10.87
C SER A 383 5.93 1.14 -10.51
N THR A 384 5.13 0.18 -10.05
CA THR A 384 3.74 0.43 -9.63
C THR A 384 3.66 0.72 -8.14
N ARG A 385 2.64 1.47 -7.70
CA ARG A 385 2.38 1.78 -6.30
C ARG A 385 0.89 1.71 -6.00
N TRP A 386 0.52 1.14 -4.86
CA TRP A 386 -0.86 1.11 -4.36
C TRP A 386 -0.91 1.30 -2.84
N VAL A 387 -2.09 1.67 -2.35
CA VAL A 387 -2.37 1.85 -0.92
C VAL A 387 -3.48 0.90 -0.49
N THR A 388 -3.27 0.21 0.63
CA THR A 388 -4.28 -0.63 1.30
C THR A 388 -4.43 -0.15 2.74
N TRP A 389 -5.67 0.02 3.20
CA TRP A 389 -5.99 0.38 4.58
C TRP A 389 -6.40 -0.85 5.37
N TYR A 390 -5.91 -0.93 6.60
CA TYR A 390 -6.14 -2.03 7.51
C TYR A 390 -6.63 -1.53 8.87
N ALA A 391 -7.48 -2.33 9.51
CA ALA A 391 -7.87 -2.17 10.91
C ALA A 391 -7.48 -3.43 11.72
N ALA A 392 -6.91 -3.22 12.90
CA ALA A 392 -6.53 -4.27 13.84
C ALA A 392 -6.93 -3.90 15.27
N ASN A 393 -7.15 -4.91 16.11
CA ASN A 393 -7.29 -4.73 17.55
C ASN A 393 -6.02 -4.09 18.13
N LYS A 394 -6.20 -3.17 19.10
CA LYS A 394 -5.08 -2.68 19.91
C LYS A 394 -4.68 -3.78 20.89
N VAL A 395 -3.43 -4.23 20.82
CA VAL A 395 -2.86 -5.15 21.80
C VAL A 395 -2.36 -4.32 23.00
N PRO A 396 -2.97 -4.39 24.19
CA PRO A 396 -2.57 -3.57 25.32
C PRO A 396 -1.24 -4.03 25.91
N SER A 397 -0.52 -3.14 26.61
CA SER A 397 0.78 -3.43 27.22
C SER A 397 0.77 -4.51 28.30
N THR A 398 -0.42 -4.82 28.82
CA THR A 398 -0.70 -5.91 29.77
C THR A 398 -0.97 -7.26 29.10
N HIS A 399 -1.07 -7.32 27.76
CA HIS A 399 -1.36 -8.56 27.06
C HIS A 399 -0.16 -9.52 27.09
N PRO A 400 -0.33 -10.82 27.34
CA PRO A 400 0.79 -11.78 27.39
C PRO A 400 1.58 -11.82 26.07
N HIS A 401 0.93 -11.64 24.92
CA HIS A 401 1.59 -11.57 23.62
C HIS A 401 1.98 -10.15 23.16
N PHE A 402 1.92 -9.12 24.01
CA PHE A 402 2.23 -7.72 23.62
C PHE A 402 3.59 -7.54 22.90
N ARG A 403 4.57 -8.38 23.23
CA ARG A 403 5.91 -8.37 22.63
C ARG A 403 6.07 -9.25 21.39
N ALA A 404 5.10 -10.10 21.05
CA ALA A 404 5.11 -10.87 19.80
C ALA A 404 3.68 -11.35 19.49
N PRO A 405 2.77 -10.46 19.06
CA PRO A 405 1.37 -10.84 18.91
C PRO A 405 1.19 -11.93 17.86
N SER A 406 0.31 -12.89 18.15
CA SER A 406 -0.21 -13.79 17.12
C SER A 406 -1.19 -13.02 16.22
N GLN A 407 -1.50 -13.60 15.06
CA GLN A 407 -2.61 -13.12 14.23
C GLN A 407 -3.97 -13.02 14.98
N LEU A 408 -4.21 -13.91 15.96
CA LEU A 408 -5.46 -13.95 16.72
C LEU A 408 -5.62 -12.71 17.62
N ASP A 409 -4.49 -12.13 18.06
CA ASP A 409 -4.47 -10.97 18.93
C ASP A 409 -4.78 -9.68 18.15
N TYR A 410 -4.38 -9.61 16.87
CA TYR A 410 -4.70 -8.50 15.96
C TYR A 410 -6.13 -8.56 15.44
N ASN A 411 -6.67 -9.74 15.17
CA ASN A 411 -8.09 -9.92 14.92
C ASN A 411 -8.49 -11.38 15.13
N ASN A 412 -9.65 -11.57 15.74
CA ASN A 412 -10.32 -12.86 15.84
C ASN A 412 -11.83 -12.59 15.89
N THR A 413 -12.41 -12.38 14.71
CA THR A 413 -13.83 -12.06 14.56
C THR A 413 -14.50 -13.04 13.61
N THR A 414 -15.67 -13.49 13.99
CA THR A 414 -16.51 -14.40 13.23
C THR A 414 -17.66 -13.61 12.63
N THR A 415 -17.88 -13.68 11.30
CA THR A 415 -19.10 -13.13 10.66
C THR A 415 -19.98 -14.27 10.16
N PRO A 416 -21.31 -14.04 10.02
CA PRO A 416 -22.21 -15.02 9.42
C PRO A 416 -21.73 -15.55 8.07
N PRO A 417 -22.20 -16.73 7.63
CA PRO A 417 -21.81 -17.33 6.36
C PRO A 417 -22.24 -16.41 5.21
N ASP A 418 -21.37 -16.23 4.23
CA ASP A 418 -21.70 -15.45 3.04
C ASP A 418 -22.40 -16.38 2.03
N ALA A 419 -23.71 -16.21 1.88
CA ALA A 419 -24.55 -17.03 1.02
C ALA A 419 -24.10 -17.04 -0.46
N THR A 420 -23.30 -16.05 -0.89
CA THR A 420 -22.76 -15.98 -2.26
C THR A 420 -21.50 -16.84 -2.47
N LEU A 421 -20.81 -17.23 -1.40
CA LEU A 421 -19.49 -17.87 -1.48
C LEU A 421 -19.51 -19.40 -1.32
N GLY A 422 -20.69 -19.97 -1.07
CA GLY A 422 -20.87 -21.41 -0.91
C GLY A 422 -20.18 -22.02 0.32
N THR A 423 -19.80 -21.22 1.32
CA THR A 423 -19.07 -21.61 2.55
C THR A 423 -19.93 -22.42 3.53
N GLY A 424 -20.86 -23.21 3.00
CA GLY A 424 -21.85 -23.96 3.74
C GLY A 424 -22.67 -23.10 4.70
N THR A 425 -22.98 -23.70 5.85
CA THR A 425 -23.64 -23.03 6.98
C THR A 425 -22.62 -22.57 8.03
N ALA A 426 -21.32 -22.57 7.72
CA ALA A 426 -20.27 -22.23 8.66
C ALA A 426 -19.89 -20.76 8.54
N ASP A 427 -19.78 -20.10 9.68
CA ASP A 427 -19.32 -18.73 9.77
C ASP A 427 -17.90 -18.57 9.21
N LEU A 428 -17.61 -17.37 8.71
CA LEU A 428 -16.27 -17.00 8.27
C LEU A 428 -15.49 -16.40 9.44
N THR A 429 -14.29 -16.93 9.72
CA THR A 429 -13.38 -16.38 10.73
C THR A 429 -12.36 -15.47 10.06
N TRP A 430 -12.18 -14.25 10.57
CA TRP A 430 -11.07 -13.36 10.21
C TRP A 430 -10.00 -13.45 11.27
N LEU A 431 -8.80 -13.80 10.81
CA LEU A 431 -7.59 -13.90 11.60
C LEU A 431 -6.63 -12.82 11.08
N ASP A 432 -6.01 -12.06 12.00
CA ASP A 432 -5.16 -10.90 11.69
C ASP A 432 -5.88 -9.67 11.10
N ALA A 433 -5.16 -8.54 11.03
CA ALA A 433 -5.66 -7.23 10.61
C ALA A 433 -6.52 -7.27 9.33
N GLN A 434 -7.73 -6.75 9.40
CA GLN A 434 -8.71 -6.74 8.32
C GLN A 434 -8.41 -5.63 7.32
N ILE A 435 -8.51 -5.91 6.01
CA ILE A 435 -8.51 -4.86 4.98
C ILE A 435 -9.85 -4.12 5.06
N VAL A 436 -9.80 -2.80 5.25
CA VAL A 436 -10.98 -1.92 5.38
C VAL A 436 -11.12 -0.92 4.23
N GLY A 437 -10.09 -0.70 3.43
CA GLY A 437 -10.14 0.21 2.27
C GLY A 437 -8.91 0.10 1.37
N GLN A 438 -8.94 0.83 0.26
CA GLN A 438 -7.84 0.95 -0.71
C GLN A 438 -7.78 2.39 -1.26
N GLY A 439 -6.61 2.79 -1.76
CA GLY A 439 -6.35 4.13 -2.27
C GLY A 439 -5.90 5.12 -1.20
N ASP A 440 -5.55 6.33 -1.64
CA ASP A 440 -4.83 7.34 -0.84
C ASP A 440 -5.64 7.87 0.35
N THR A 441 -6.96 7.66 0.39
CA THR A 441 -7.85 8.14 1.46
C THR A 441 -8.73 7.04 2.04
N TYR A 442 -9.04 7.13 3.34
CA TYR A 442 -9.98 6.25 4.02
C TYR A 442 -10.82 7.01 5.05
N THR A 443 -12.12 6.72 5.14
CA THR A 443 -13.03 7.35 6.11
C THR A 443 -13.38 6.34 7.21
N PRO A 444 -12.89 6.51 8.45
CA PRO A 444 -13.14 5.56 9.54
C PRO A 444 -14.62 5.46 9.90
N THR A 445 -15.05 4.24 10.17
CA THR A 445 -16.43 3.87 10.53
C THR A 445 -16.57 3.64 12.05
N ALA A 446 -17.79 3.42 12.51
CA ALA A 446 -18.04 3.01 13.90
C ALA A 446 -17.31 1.71 14.28
N ALA A 447 -17.04 0.82 13.31
CA ALA A 447 -16.33 -0.44 13.53
C ALA A 447 -14.81 -0.27 13.72
N ASP A 448 -14.28 0.94 13.50
CA ASP A 448 -12.86 1.28 13.62
C ASP A 448 -12.53 2.02 14.92
N VAL A 449 -13.55 2.52 15.64
CA VAL A 449 -13.38 3.22 16.90
C VAL A 449 -12.67 2.32 17.92
N GLY A 450 -11.58 2.82 18.50
CA GLY A 450 -10.74 2.06 19.43
C GLY A 450 -9.79 1.03 18.78
N LYS A 451 -9.84 0.81 17.46
CA LYS A 451 -8.87 -0.03 16.74
C LYS A 451 -7.60 0.75 16.37
N SER A 452 -6.56 0.03 15.98
CA SER A 452 -5.43 0.56 15.22
C SER A 452 -5.79 0.55 13.74
N VAL A 453 -6.02 1.73 13.16
CA VAL A 453 -6.15 1.89 11.70
C VAL A 453 -4.82 2.35 11.13
N TYR A 454 -4.42 1.78 10.00
CA TYR A 454 -3.19 2.14 9.31
C TYR A 454 -3.30 1.99 7.80
N CYS A 455 -2.54 2.81 7.05
CA CYS A 455 -2.32 2.56 5.64
C CYS A 455 -1.04 1.76 5.42
N GLN A 456 -1.01 0.98 4.35
CA GLN A 456 0.16 0.35 3.79
C GLN A 456 0.37 0.88 2.37
N VAL A 457 1.57 1.38 2.11
CA VAL A 457 2.03 1.80 0.78
C VAL A 457 2.93 0.71 0.25
N SER A 458 2.48 0.03 -0.79
CA SER A 458 3.23 -1.02 -1.49
C SER A 458 3.78 -0.46 -2.79
N VAL A 459 5.02 -0.82 -3.12
CA VAL A 459 5.69 -0.49 -4.39
C VAL A 459 6.22 -1.79 -4.99
N ASP A 460 5.94 -2.03 -6.28
CA ASP A 460 6.45 -3.18 -7.03
C ASP A 460 7.26 -2.74 -8.24
N ASN A 461 8.47 -3.30 -8.35
CA ASN A 461 9.30 -3.23 -9.56
C ASN A 461 9.35 -4.62 -10.24
N ALA A 462 8.37 -4.90 -11.09
CA ALA A 462 8.31 -6.11 -11.92
C ALA A 462 8.50 -7.42 -11.12
N GLY A 463 7.76 -7.57 -10.03
CA GLY A 463 7.80 -8.72 -9.10
C GLY A 463 8.58 -8.45 -7.81
N ALA A 464 9.45 -7.44 -7.78
CA ALA A 464 10.08 -6.98 -6.54
C ALA A 464 9.12 -6.06 -5.75
N THR A 465 8.17 -6.67 -5.03
CA THR A 465 7.24 -5.94 -4.14
C THR A 465 7.83 -5.76 -2.75
N VAL A 466 7.84 -4.51 -2.29
CA VAL A 466 8.08 -4.11 -0.89
C VAL A 466 6.99 -3.14 -0.43
N PHE A 467 6.85 -2.97 0.87
CA PHE A 467 5.84 -2.09 1.45
C PHE A 467 6.28 -1.44 2.77
N LYS A 468 5.67 -0.29 3.08
CA LYS A 468 5.78 0.38 4.39
C LYS A 468 4.42 0.83 4.86
N THR A 469 4.26 0.97 6.17
CA THR A 469 2.98 1.22 6.83
C THR A 469 3.04 2.49 7.69
N ALA A 470 1.90 3.14 7.89
CA ALA A 470 1.77 4.32 8.74
C ALA A 470 0.47 4.27 9.55
N LEU A 471 0.58 4.48 10.87
CA LEU A 471 -0.55 4.51 11.79
C LEU A 471 -1.36 5.80 11.59
N ALA A 472 -2.69 5.68 11.61
CA ALA A 472 -3.58 6.82 11.74
C ALA A 472 -3.51 7.45 13.15
N PRO A 473 -3.98 8.69 13.32
CA PRO A 473 -4.40 9.19 14.63
C PRO A 473 -5.39 8.22 15.30
N GLU A 474 -5.55 8.31 16.62
CA GLU A 474 -6.51 7.46 17.33
C GLU A 474 -7.94 7.64 16.79
N ILE A 475 -8.61 6.53 16.46
CA ILE A 475 -9.96 6.57 15.93
C ILE A 475 -10.97 6.75 17.05
N LEU A 476 -11.62 7.91 17.06
CA LEU A 476 -12.56 8.34 18.10
C LEU A 476 -13.96 8.53 17.52
N SER A 477 -14.98 8.16 18.30
CA SER A 477 -16.36 8.55 18.03
C SER A 477 -16.51 10.06 18.24
N ALA A 478 -17.12 10.75 17.28
CA ALA A 478 -17.28 12.19 17.30
C ALA A 478 -18.57 12.61 16.58
N THR A 479 -19.13 13.75 16.98
CA THR A 479 -20.17 14.46 16.22
C THR A 479 -19.54 15.73 15.67
N ASN A 480 -19.54 15.89 14.34
CA ASN A 480 -18.96 17.04 13.66
C ASN A 480 -20.08 17.97 13.19
N THR A 481 -19.90 19.27 13.35
CA THR A 481 -20.82 20.31 12.85
C THR A 481 -19.98 21.50 12.39
N ASP A 482 -20.06 21.83 11.10
CA ASP A 482 -19.37 22.99 10.55
C ASP A 482 -20.09 24.28 10.95
N VAL A 483 -19.33 25.28 11.40
CA VAL A 483 -19.85 26.61 11.76
C VAL A 483 -19.24 27.65 10.82
N PRO A 484 -20.04 28.38 10.03
CA PRO A 484 -19.50 29.44 9.18
C PRO A 484 -19.01 30.61 10.05
N VAL A 485 -17.75 31.01 9.85
CA VAL A 485 -17.15 32.20 10.45
C VAL A 485 -16.93 33.23 9.35
N GLY A 486 -17.35 34.47 9.59
CA GLY A 486 -17.21 35.56 8.63
C GLY A 486 -17.24 36.92 9.30
N GLY A 487 -16.93 37.97 8.53
CA GLY A 487 -17.03 39.36 8.94
C GLY A 487 -17.68 40.19 7.84
N ASN A 488 -18.29 41.32 8.21
CA ASN A 488 -18.93 42.23 7.28
C ASN A 488 -18.12 43.53 7.15
N VAL A 489 -17.88 43.97 5.91
CA VAL A 489 -17.37 45.31 5.62
C VAL A 489 -18.57 46.20 5.29
N PRO A 490 -18.92 47.20 6.11
CA PRO A 490 -20.07 48.06 5.83
C PRO A 490 -19.79 48.97 4.62
N ALA A 491 -20.79 49.13 3.75
CA ALA A 491 -20.75 50.05 2.62
C ALA A 491 -20.40 51.48 3.12
N THR A 492 -19.20 51.93 2.77
CA THR A 492 -18.62 53.19 3.23
C THR A 492 -18.24 54.02 2.02
N LEU A 493 -18.67 55.28 2.02
CA LEU A 493 -18.24 56.30 1.06
C LEU A 493 -18.06 57.61 1.84
N SER A 494 -16.81 58.02 2.06
CA SER A 494 -16.44 59.16 2.90
C SER A 494 -15.48 60.09 2.16
N LEU A 495 -15.78 61.39 2.22
CA LEU A 495 -14.99 62.47 1.65
C LEU A 495 -14.78 63.55 2.73
N THR A 496 -13.54 63.75 3.14
CA THR A 496 -13.14 64.85 4.02
C THR A 496 -12.36 65.89 3.22
N LEU A 497 -12.68 67.17 3.40
CA LEU A 497 -11.97 68.28 2.77
C LEU A 497 -10.98 68.91 3.77
N GLY A 498 -9.78 69.20 3.31
CA GLY A 498 -8.76 69.95 4.05
C GLY A 498 -9.00 71.46 4.04
N ALA A 499 -7.93 72.23 4.20
CA ALA A 499 -8.00 73.70 4.11
C ALA A 499 -8.44 74.15 2.69
N PRO A 500 -9.26 75.22 2.57
CA PRO A 500 -9.63 75.78 1.27
C PRO A 500 -8.40 76.24 0.47
N ALA A 501 -8.44 76.04 -0.85
CA ALA A 501 -7.40 76.51 -1.75
C ALA A 501 -7.32 78.04 -1.74
N SER A 502 -6.12 78.57 -1.52
CA SER A 502 -5.83 80.01 -1.52
C SER A 502 -4.81 80.37 -2.59
N PHE A 503 -5.19 81.26 -3.51
CA PHE A 503 -4.31 81.72 -4.58
C PHE A 503 -3.33 82.81 -4.10
N PRO A 504 -2.15 82.92 -4.73
CA PRO A 504 -1.31 84.11 -4.61
C PRO A 504 -2.05 85.36 -5.15
N ALA A 505 -1.56 86.55 -4.79
CA ALA A 505 -2.12 87.80 -5.31
C ALA A 505 -2.01 87.88 -6.85
N PHE A 506 -3.14 88.08 -7.52
CA PHE A 506 -3.20 88.29 -8.96
C PHE A 506 -2.61 89.66 -9.33
N VAL A 507 -1.75 89.71 -10.36
CA VAL A 507 -1.05 90.91 -10.79
C VAL A 507 -1.74 91.49 -12.03
N PRO A 508 -2.35 92.69 -11.96
CA PRO A 508 -2.99 93.31 -13.13
C PRO A 508 -1.97 93.59 -14.24
N GLY A 509 -2.39 93.41 -15.50
CA GLY A 509 -1.55 93.71 -16.68
C GLY A 509 -0.49 92.65 -17.02
N VAL A 510 -0.40 91.55 -16.27
CA VAL A 510 0.61 90.50 -16.46
C VAL A 510 -0.06 89.16 -16.73
N ALA A 511 0.25 88.54 -17.87
CA ALA A 511 -0.22 87.20 -18.17
C ALA A 511 0.47 86.17 -17.27
N ASN A 512 -0.29 85.40 -16.48
CA ASN A 512 0.27 84.37 -15.60
C ASN A 512 -0.75 83.28 -15.22
N ASN A 513 -0.24 82.12 -14.79
CA ASN A 513 -1.01 81.02 -14.20
C ASN A 513 -0.79 81.01 -12.69
N TYR A 514 -1.87 81.09 -11.93
CA TYR A 514 -1.86 81.02 -10.46
C TYR A 514 -2.44 79.70 -10.02
N ASP A 515 -1.66 78.90 -9.28
CA ASP A 515 -2.08 77.58 -8.79
C ASP A 515 -2.32 77.60 -7.28
N ALA A 516 -3.30 76.81 -6.81
CA ALA A 516 -3.60 76.60 -5.40
C ALA A 516 -4.12 75.18 -5.15
N ASN A 517 -3.84 74.60 -3.99
CA ASN A 517 -4.26 73.23 -3.65
C ASN A 517 -5.30 73.22 -2.53
N ALA A 518 -6.23 72.27 -2.57
CA ALA A 518 -6.98 71.81 -1.40
C ALA A 518 -6.85 70.29 -1.29
N ASP A 519 -6.46 69.78 -0.13
CA ASP A 519 -6.36 68.34 0.11
C ASP A 519 -7.75 67.73 0.29
N VAL A 520 -7.92 66.51 -0.24
CA VAL A 520 -9.12 65.69 -0.07
C VAL A 520 -8.72 64.30 0.41
N THR A 521 -9.41 63.79 1.43
CA THR A 521 -9.23 62.43 1.94
C THR A 521 -10.45 61.58 1.59
N VAL A 522 -10.21 60.46 0.92
CA VAL A 522 -11.26 59.54 0.45
C VAL A 522 -11.12 58.17 1.12
N THR A 523 -12.24 57.65 1.63
CA THR A 523 -12.39 56.24 2.03
C THR A 523 -13.60 55.66 1.31
N SER A 524 -13.41 54.53 0.62
CA SER A 524 -14.48 53.78 -0.02
C SER A 524 -14.28 52.27 0.11
N THR A 525 -15.35 51.53 0.38
CA THR A 525 -15.36 50.05 0.36
C THR A 525 -15.97 49.48 -0.93
N ALA A 526 -16.39 50.36 -1.84
CA ALA A 526 -17.10 50.03 -3.06
C ALA A 526 -16.18 49.41 -4.13
N GLY A 527 -16.76 48.74 -5.12
CA GLY A 527 -16.05 48.21 -6.30
C GLY A 527 -15.43 49.31 -7.17
N ASN A 528 -16.04 50.51 -7.16
CA ASN A 528 -15.47 51.70 -7.76
C ASN A 528 -15.83 52.97 -6.98
N ALA A 529 -15.12 54.08 -7.24
CA ALA A 529 -15.57 55.41 -6.83
C ALA A 529 -15.03 56.49 -7.77
N THR A 530 -15.71 57.63 -7.86
CA THR A 530 -15.31 58.81 -8.63
C THR A 530 -15.42 60.05 -7.77
N LEU A 531 -14.37 60.88 -7.76
CA LEU A 531 -14.39 62.20 -7.18
C LEU A 531 -14.51 63.23 -8.29
N SER A 532 -15.46 64.15 -8.14
CA SER A 532 -15.74 65.22 -9.09
C SER A 532 -15.84 66.58 -8.41
N VAL A 533 -15.66 67.65 -9.19
CA VAL A 533 -15.77 69.05 -8.77
C VAL A 533 -16.73 69.79 -9.70
N ALA A 534 -17.67 70.55 -9.14
CA ALA A 534 -18.61 71.39 -9.89
C ALA A 534 -18.69 72.80 -9.30
N ASP A 535 -19.08 73.76 -10.12
CA ASP A 535 -19.49 75.10 -9.70
C ASP A 535 -20.97 75.34 -10.03
N PRO A 536 -21.90 75.02 -9.12
CA PRO A 536 -23.33 75.26 -9.32
C PRO A 536 -23.73 76.73 -9.10
N GLY A 537 -22.78 77.64 -8.85
CA GLY A 537 -23.04 79.03 -8.49
C GLY A 537 -23.34 79.95 -9.68
N ALA A 538 -23.66 81.21 -9.39
CA ALA A 538 -23.77 82.25 -10.41
C ALA A 538 -22.40 82.53 -11.05
N ASN A 539 -22.36 82.63 -12.38
CA ASN A 539 -21.15 82.61 -13.21
C ASN A 539 -20.32 81.31 -13.00
N PRO A 540 -20.83 80.14 -13.44
CA PRO A 540 -20.18 78.84 -13.27
C PRO A 540 -18.78 78.81 -13.90
N GLY A 541 -17.79 78.32 -13.16
CA GLY A 541 -16.41 78.20 -13.60
C GLY A 541 -15.57 79.46 -13.43
N HIS A 542 -16.11 80.57 -12.93
CA HIS A 542 -15.38 81.85 -12.84
C HIS A 542 -15.33 82.40 -11.42
N LEU A 543 -14.14 82.72 -10.91
CA LEU A 543 -14.01 83.47 -9.65
C LEU A 543 -14.66 84.86 -9.78
N VAL A 544 -15.33 85.33 -8.73
CA VAL A 544 -16.06 86.62 -8.73
C VAL A 544 -15.62 87.56 -7.62
N ASN A 545 -15.59 88.85 -7.92
CA ASN A 545 -15.43 89.97 -6.99
C ASN A 545 -16.70 90.84 -7.10
N GLY A 546 -17.66 90.59 -6.21
CA GLY A 546 -19.00 91.18 -6.30
C GLY A 546 -19.70 90.81 -7.60
N ALA A 547 -20.12 91.81 -8.38
CA ALA A 547 -20.78 91.61 -9.67
C ALA A 547 -19.82 91.30 -10.85
N PHE A 548 -18.51 91.28 -10.62
CA PHE A 548 -17.49 91.08 -11.67
C PHE A 548 -16.93 89.66 -11.64
N SER A 549 -16.88 88.98 -12.78
CA SER A 549 -16.22 87.68 -12.97
C SER A 549 -14.88 87.84 -13.71
N LEU A 550 -13.93 86.92 -13.48
CA LEU A 550 -12.71 86.85 -14.30
C LEU A 550 -13.03 86.29 -15.70
N PRO A 551 -12.42 86.80 -16.80
CA PRO A 551 -12.71 86.32 -18.16
C PRO A 551 -12.31 84.86 -18.40
N GLN A 552 -11.21 84.43 -17.80
CA GLN A 552 -10.72 83.05 -17.90
C GLN A 552 -11.40 82.16 -16.87
N ALA A 553 -11.83 80.97 -17.30
CA ALA A 553 -12.33 79.95 -16.39
C ALA A 553 -11.25 79.46 -15.42
N LEU A 554 -11.68 79.23 -14.18
CA LEU A 554 -10.97 78.49 -13.14
C LEU A 554 -10.86 77.03 -13.60
N GLN A 555 -9.67 76.46 -13.52
CA GLN A 555 -9.41 75.08 -13.92
C GLN A 555 -9.15 74.19 -12.69
N ALA A 556 -9.38 72.88 -12.80
CA ALA A 556 -9.02 71.92 -11.77
C ALA A 556 -8.37 70.63 -12.33
N ARG A 557 -7.67 69.90 -11.44
CA ARG A 557 -7.14 68.55 -11.65
C ARG A 557 -6.97 67.81 -10.31
N GLY A 558 -7.12 66.49 -10.28
CA GLY A 558 -6.99 65.66 -9.07
C GLY A 558 -5.67 64.88 -8.94
N SER A 559 -4.64 65.25 -9.70
CA SER A 559 -3.28 64.72 -9.54
C SER A 559 -2.22 65.71 -10.02
N ALA A 560 -1.01 65.61 -9.49
CA ALA A 560 0.11 66.50 -9.82
C ALA A 560 0.56 66.41 -11.30
N THR A 561 0.29 65.30 -11.97
CA THR A 561 0.56 65.04 -13.39
C THR A 561 -0.67 65.20 -14.28
N GLY A 562 -1.85 65.45 -13.71
CA GLY A 562 -3.10 65.61 -14.45
C GLY A 562 -3.12 66.88 -15.32
N THR A 563 -3.86 66.82 -16.42
CA THR A 563 -4.19 67.99 -17.23
C THR A 563 -5.26 68.82 -16.53
N PHE A 564 -5.08 70.15 -16.51
CA PHE A 564 -6.11 71.07 -16.06
C PHE A 564 -7.26 71.13 -17.07
N ALA A 565 -8.50 71.00 -16.58
CA ALA A 565 -9.70 71.24 -17.35
C ALA A 565 -10.52 72.39 -16.73
N ASP A 566 -11.19 73.18 -17.57
CA ASP A 566 -12.02 74.30 -17.15
C ASP A 566 -13.23 73.79 -16.33
N LEU A 567 -13.50 74.43 -15.19
CA LEU A 567 -14.68 74.15 -14.37
C LEU A 567 -15.94 74.80 -14.94
N GLY A 568 -17.09 74.28 -14.54
CA GLY A 568 -18.40 74.85 -14.86
C GLY A 568 -19.50 74.20 -14.01
N ALA A 569 -20.75 74.35 -14.44
CA ALA A 569 -21.91 73.80 -13.73
C ALA A 569 -21.98 72.26 -13.76
N SER A 570 -21.43 71.63 -14.81
CA SER A 570 -21.34 70.17 -14.91
C SER A 570 -20.16 69.62 -14.09
N PRO A 571 -20.31 68.49 -13.36
CA PRO A 571 -19.21 67.91 -12.60
C PRO A 571 -18.03 67.47 -13.49
N LEU A 572 -16.86 68.05 -13.22
CA LEU A 572 -15.58 67.59 -13.75
C LEU A 572 -15.05 66.46 -12.87
N VAL A 573 -14.91 65.24 -13.41
CA VAL A 573 -14.24 64.14 -12.70
C VAL A 573 -12.76 64.46 -12.57
N VAL A 574 -12.27 64.52 -11.33
CA VAL A 574 -10.86 64.80 -11.01
C VAL A 574 -10.08 63.55 -10.59
N ARG A 575 -10.75 62.49 -10.14
CA ARG A 575 -10.14 61.20 -9.79
C ARG A 575 -11.13 60.04 -9.91
N THR A 576 -10.62 58.87 -10.29
CA THR A 576 -11.36 57.61 -10.35
C THR A 576 -10.60 56.53 -9.56
N TYR A 577 -11.33 55.72 -8.82
CA TYR A 577 -10.88 54.55 -8.07
C TYR A 577 -11.53 53.31 -8.66
N THR A 578 -10.73 52.29 -8.97
CA THR A 578 -11.18 51.01 -9.57
C THR A 578 -11.28 49.89 -8.53
N GLY A 579 -11.52 50.24 -7.27
CA GLY A 579 -11.59 49.33 -6.14
C GLY A 579 -11.58 50.08 -4.80
N PRO A 580 -11.68 49.35 -3.67
CA PRO A 580 -11.66 49.92 -2.33
C PRO A 580 -10.41 50.74 -2.04
N VAL A 581 -10.58 51.81 -1.25
CA VAL A 581 -9.52 52.75 -0.87
C VAL A 581 -9.71 53.21 0.57
N SER A 582 -8.62 53.31 1.33
CA SER A 582 -8.66 53.63 2.76
C SER A 582 -7.80 54.87 3.06
N GLY A 583 -8.45 56.02 3.22
CA GLY A 583 -7.78 57.27 3.61
C GLY A 583 -6.86 57.89 2.55
N ASP A 584 -7.08 57.62 1.25
CA ASP A 584 -6.29 58.24 0.18
C ASP A 584 -6.43 59.76 0.25
N THR A 585 -5.32 60.42 0.60
CA THR A 585 -5.27 61.86 0.83
C THR A 585 -4.43 62.49 -0.26
N THR A 586 -5.06 63.27 -1.14
CA THR A 586 -4.37 63.91 -2.27
C THR A 586 -4.89 65.32 -2.55
N PRO A 587 -4.08 66.19 -3.17
CA PRO A 587 -4.50 67.53 -3.53
C PRO A 587 -5.38 67.52 -4.78
N VAL A 588 -6.51 68.25 -4.72
CA VAL A 588 -7.12 68.85 -5.90
C VAL A 588 -6.41 70.20 -6.13
N THR A 589 -5.71 70.32 -7.26
CA THR A 589 -5.08 71.58 -7.66
C THR A 589 -6.02 72.37 -8.55
N TYR A 590 -6.21 73.64 -8.20
CA TYR A 590 -6.93 74.65 -8.97
C TYR A 590 -5.95 75.59 -9.65
N ARG A 591 -6.32 76.09 -10.83
CA ARG A 591 -5.57 77.11 -11.58
C ARG A 591 -6.46 78.24 -12.02
N GLN A 592 -6.15 79.47 -11.62
CA GLN A 592 -6.69 80.67 -12.26
C GLN A 592 -5.68 81.20 -13.26
N ARG A 593 -6.09 81.32 -14.52
CA ARG A 593 -5.33 82.00 -15.57
C ARG A 593 -5.71 83.48 -15.55
N ILE A 594 -4.73 84.37 -15.70
CA ILE A 594 -4.92 85.80 -15.88
C ILE A 594 -4.24 86.19 -17.19
N GLY A 595 -4.95 86.84 -18.10
CA GLY A 595 -4.40 87.41 -19.33
C GLY A 595 -3.81 88.81 -19.10
N ALA A 596 -2.85 89.22 -19.93
CA ALA A 596 -2.22 90.54 -19.85
C ALA A 596 -3.20 91.71 -20.03
N ASN A 597 -4.38 91.47 -20.64
CA ASN A 597 -5.43 92.47 -20.85
C ASN A 597 -6.68 92.22 -19.97
N ASP A 598 -6.64 91.27 -19.02
CA ASP A 598 -7.79 90.98 -18.15
C ASP A 598 -7.97 92.10 -17.13
N ALA A 599 -9.17 92.70 -17.09
CA ALA A 599 -9.49 93.79 -16.18
C ALA A 599 -9.73 93.28 -14.76
N LEU A 600 -8.76 93.49 -13.87
CA LEU A 600 -8.86 93.09 -12.46
C LEU A 600 -9.38 94.23 -11.57
N ARG A 601 -10.39 93.93 -10.75
CA ARG A 601 -10.95 94.82 -9.73
C ARG A 601 -10.26 94.57 -8.38
N THR A 602 -9.90 95.62 -7.66
CA THR A 602 -9.39 95.53 -6.28
C THR A 602 -10.36 94.77 -5.37
N GLY A 603 -9.85 93.87 -4.54
CA GLY A 603 -10.62 93.04 -3.62
C GLY A 603 -10.51 91.55 -3.92
N THR A 604 -11.22 90.74 -3.14
CA THR A 604 -11.15 89.28 -3.22
C THR A 604 -11.98 88.76 -4.39
N TYR A 605 -11.36 87.92 -5.23
CA TYR A 605 -12.04 87.05 -6.17
C TYR A 605 -12.19 85.66 -5.54
N SER A 606 -13.42 85.15 -5.42
CA SER A 606 -13.70 83.86 -4.78
C SER A 606 -14.84 83.10 -5.45
N LYS A 607 -14.96 81.81 -5.10
CA LYS A 607 -16.10 80.94 -5.41
C LYS A 607 -16.18 79.80 -4.38
N THR A 608 -17.36 79.25 -4.18
CA THR A 608 -17.58 77.98 -3.49
C THR A 608 -17.77 76.88 -4.53
N LEU A 609 -17.01 75.79 -4.44
CA LEU A 609 -17.12 74.63 -5.32
C LEU A 609 -17.75 73.47 -4.56
N THR A 610 -18.52 72.64 -5.27
CA THR A 610 -19.07 71.38 -4.74
C THR A 610 -18.16 70.24 -5.16
N LEU A 611 -17.64 69.49 -4.18
CA LEU A 611 -16.96 68.22 -4.44
C LEU A 611 -17.92 67.06 -4.16
N THR A 612 -17.93 66.06 -5.02
CA THR A 612 -18.82 64.91 -4.91
C THR A 612 -18.05 63.63 -5.15
N LEU A 613 -18.05 62.76 -4.13
CA LEU A 613 -17.59 61.38 -4.20
C LEU A 613 -18.82 60.49 -4.46
N ALA A 614 -18.80 59.71 -5.54
CA ALA A 614 -19.90 58.84 -5.95
C ALA A 614 -19.39 57.46 -6.40
N THR A 615 -20.25 56.43 -6.36
CA THR A 615 -19.96 55.08 -6.83
C THR A 615 -21.12 54.56 -7.69
N THR A 616 -20.83 53.66 -8.64
CA THR A 616 -21.85 52.87 -9.34
C THR A 616 -21.86 51.39 -8.93
N GLU A 617 -20.94 50.99 -8.04
CA GLU A 617 -20.72 49.60 -7.59
C GLU A 617 -20.56 49.58 -6.05
N PRO A 618 -21.62 49.92 -5.29
CA PRO A 618 -21.57 50.19 -3.84
C PRO A 618 -21.27 48.97 -2.95
#